data_AF-A0A7K2QMP4-F1
#
_entry.id   AF-A0A7K2QMP4-F1
#
_cell.length_a   1.000
_cell.length_b   1.000
_cell.length_c   1.000
_cell.angle_alpha   90.00
_cell.angle_beta   90.00
_cell.angle_gamma   90.00
#
_symmetry.space_group_name_H-M   'P 1'
#
loop_
_entity.id
_entity.type
_entity.pdbx_description
1 polymer ?
#
loop_
_entity_poly.entity_id
_entity_poly.type
_entity_poly.pdbx_seq_one_letter_code
_entity_poly.pdbx_strand_id
1 'polypeptide(L)'
;MRQRPIPGTTGLVRTMSLLGDPVLHSPCEEVTAFGPALDRLIEDMFATMYAAEGVGLAANQIGVGQRVFVYDCPDDEDVRH
;
A
#
# COMPACT_ATOMS: atom_id res chain seq x y z
N MET A 1 -18.42 4.10 18.42
CA MET A 1 -17.09 3.74 17.90
C MET A 1 -17.30 2.78 16.74
N ARG A 2 -17.04 3.20 15.49
CA ARG A 2 -17.16 2.29 14.34
C ARG A 2 -15.94 1.37 14.37
N GLN A 3 -16.15 0.09 14.68
CA GLN A 3 -15.11 -0.94 14.56
C GLN A 3 -14.82 -1.13 13.06
N ARG A 4 -13.85 -0.40 12.52
CA ARG A 4 -13.26 -0.75 11.22
C ARG A 4 -12.19 -1.82 11.48
N PRO A 5 -12.09 -2.86 10.65
CA PRO A 5 -10.98 -3.81 10.72
C PRO A 5 -9.64 -3.06 10.59
N ILE A 6 -8.60 -3.55 11.28
CA ILE A 6 -7.24 -3.02 11.11
C ILE A 6 -6.79 -3.37 9.67
N PRO A 7 -6.39 -2.39 8.84
CA PRO A 7 -5.93 -2.63 7.48
C PRO A 7 -4.77 -3.63 7.42
N GLY A 8 -4.73 -4.46 6.38
CA GLY A 8 -3.65 -5.41 6.13
C GLY A 8 -3.70 -6.69 6.98
N THR A 9 -4.69 -6.85 7.85
CA THR A 9 -4.88 -8.08 8.64
C THR A 9 -5.24 -9.29 7.77
N THR A 10 -5.72 -9.06 6.55
CA THR A 10 -6.07 -10.12 5.59
C THR A 10 -5.13 -10.19 4.38
N GLY A 11 -4.15 -9.28 4.31
CA GLY A 11 -3.19 -9.19 3.22
C GLY A 11 -2.00 -10.16 3.36
N LEU A 12 -1.34 -10.40 2.24
CA LEU A 12 -0.09 -11.14 2.15
C LEU A 12 1.09 -10.17 2.00
N VAL A 13 2.15 -10.38 2.77
CA VAL A 13 3.39 -9.61 2.64
C VAL A 13 4.03 -9.91 1.28
N ARG A 14 4.34 -8.84 0.54
CA ARG A 14 4.96 -8.88 -0.78
C ARG A 14 6.44 -8.52 -0.71
N THR A 15 7.22 -9.00 -1.66
CA THR A 15 8.62 -8.58 -1.81
C THR A 15 8.67 -7.13 -2.28
N MET A 16 9.51 -6.32 -1.65
CA MET A 16 9.72 -4.94 -2.05
C MET A 16 10.83 -4.80 -3.08
N SER A 17 10.57 -4.00 -4.11
CA SER A 17 11.57 -3.50 -5.04
C SER A 17 12.47 -2.49 -4.35
N LEU A 18 13.78 -2.63 -4.57
CA LEU A 18 14.80 -1.72 -4.05
C LEU A 18 15.30 -0.78 -5.14
N LEU A 19 16.05 0.25 -4.73
CA LEU A 19 16.66 1.22 -5.63
C LEU A 19 17.42 0.52 -6.77
N GLY A 20 17.12 0.92 -8.00
CA GLY A 20 17.67 0.33 -9.23
C GLY A 20 16.71 -0.61 -9.97
N ASP A 21 15.60 -1.02 -9.35
CA ASP A 21 14.54 -1.75 -10.04
C ASP A 21 13.84 -0.85 -11.08
N PRO A 22 13.80 -1.22 -12.38
CA PRO A 22 13.13 -0.45 -13.43
C PRO A 22 11.66 -0.14 -13.16
N VAL A 23 10.97 -0.95 -12.35
CA VAL A 23 9.56 -0.72 -12.00
C VAL A 23 9.37 0.59 -11.23
N LEU A 24 10.40 1.05 -10.51
CA LEU A 24 10.38 2.29 -9.74
C LEU A 24 10.47 3.54 -10.64
N HIS A 25 10.88 3.38 -11.90
CA HIS A 25 11.01 4.48 -12.88
C HIS A 25 9.92 4.48 -13.94
N SER A 26 9.15 3.39 -14.04
CA SER A 26 8.10 3.25 -15.05
C SER A 26 6.85 4.03 -14.64
N PRO A 27 6.20 4.77 -15.56
CA PRO A 27 4.91 5.39 -15.28
C PRO A 27 3.89 4.35 -14.84
N CYS A 28 3.20 4.61 -13.72
CA CYS A 28 2.11 3.75 -13.26
C CYS A 28 0.81 4.06 -14.02
N GLU A 29 0.02 3.02 -14.27
CA GLU A 29 -1.28 3.09 -14.93
C GLU A 29 -2.36 3.56 -13.96
N GLU A 30 -3.38 4.24 -14.50
CA GLU A 30 -4.50 4.72 -13.70
C GLU A 30 -5.40 3.58 -13.20
N VAL A 31 -5.83 3.68 -11.94
CA VAL A 31 -6.83 2.75 -11.39
C VAL A 31 -8.21 3.16 -11.92
N THR A 32 -8.75 2.38 -12.86
CA THR A 32 -10.06 2.63 -13.47
C THR A 32 -11.18 1.73 -12.93
N ALA A 33 -10.83 0.65 -12.24
CA ALA A 33 -11.77 -0.32 -11.69
C ALA A 33 -11.64 -0.43 -10.17
N PHE A 34 -12.74 -0.17 -9.47
CA PHE A 34 -12.84 -0.22 -8.02
C PHE A 34 -13.66 -1.44 -7.61
N GLY A 35 -13.08 -2.30 -6.78
CA GLY A 35 -13.73 -3.53 -6.34
C GLY A 35 -12.74 -4.53 -5.74
N PRO A 36 -13.12 -5.82 -5.65
CA PRO A 36 -12.42 -6.79 -4.81
C PRO A 36 -10.94 -7.00 -5.14
N ALA A 37 -10.52 -6.78 -6.39
CA ALA A 37 -9.12 -6.87 -6.77
C ALA A 37 -8.27 -5.72 -6.21
N LEU A 38 -8.82 -4.50 -6.25
CA LEU A 38 -8.17 -3.33 -5.67
C LEU A 38 -8.15 -3.43 -4.14
N ASP A 39 -9.24 -3.90 -3.52
CA ASP A 39 -9.32 -4.10 -2.07
C ASP A 39 -8.23 -5.10 -1.59
N ARG A 40 -8.05 -6.21 -2.31
CA ARG A 40 -6.98 -7.18 -2.00
C ARG A 40 -5.59 -6.57 -2.17
N LEU A 41 -5.37 -5.78 -3.20
CA LEU A 41 -4.09 -5.10 -3.41
C LEU A 41 -3.79 -4.15 -2.24
N ILE A 42 -4.78 -3.36 -1.81
CA ILE A 42 -4.64 -2.44 -0.69
C ILE A 42 -4.32 -3.20 0.60
N GLU A 43 -4.97 -4.33 0.86
CA GLU A 43 -4.67 -5.19 2.01
C GLU A 43 -3.23 -5.72 1.97
N ASP A 44 -2.77 -6.23 0.83
CA ASP A 44 -1.38 -6.68 0.66
C ASP A 44 -0.38 -5.53 0.87
N MET A 45 -0.72 -4.32 0.41
CA MET A 45 0.12 -3.13 0.58
C MET A 45 0.23 -2.72 2.05
N PHE A 46 -0.86 -2.69 2.82
CA PHE A 46 -0.81 -2.43 4.26
C PHE A 46 -0.03 -3.52 5.01
N ALA A 47 -0.28 -4.80 4.70
CA ALA A 47 0.45 -5.91 5.31
C ALA A 47 1.97 -5.78 5.08
N THR A 48 2.37 -5.44 3.85
CA THR A 48 3.78 -5.23 3.48
C THR A 48 4.37 -4.00 4.15
N MET A 49 3.64 -2.88 4.19
CA MET A 49 4.07 -1.64 4.84
C MET A 49 4.36 -1.86 6.33
N TYR A 50 3.44 -2.50 7.05
CA TYR A 50 3.63 -2.79 8.47
C TYR A 50 4.76 -3.80 8.73
N ALA A 51 4.89 -4.83 7.88
CA ALA A 51 5.99 -5.79 7.98
C ALA A 51 7.37 -5.15 7.74
N ALA A 52 7.43 -4.09 6.94
CA ALA A 52 8.63 -3.30 6.68
C ALA A 52 8.84 -2.15 7.69
N GLU A 53 7.99 -2.03 8.71
CA GLU A 53 7.99 -0.93 9.69
C GLU A 53 7.92 0.45 9.02
N GLY A 54 7.24 0.54 7.87
CA GLY A 54 7.09 1.75 7.07
C GLY A 54 5.84 2.56 7.42
N VAL A 55 5.84 3.84 7.02
CA VAL A 55 4.70 4.76 7.17
C VAL A 55 3.87 4.93 5.89
N GLY A 56 4.37 4.43 4.76
CA GLY A 56 3.68 4.48 3.47
C GLY A 56 4.32 3.54 2.45
N LEU A 57 3.52 3.11 1.46
CA LEU A 57 3.94 2.20 0.41
C LEU A 57 3.16 2.46 -0.88
N ALA A 58 3.87 2.64 -2.00
CA ALA A 58 3.29 2.71 -3.34
C ALA A 58 3.26 1.33 -4.01
N ALA A 59 2.26 1.07 -4.85
CA ALA A 59 2.05 -0.25 -5.45
C ALA A 59 3.24 -0.72 -6.31
N ASN A 60 3.94 0.20 -6.98
CA ASN A 60 5.10 -0.14 -7.79
C ASN A 60 6.26 -0.68 -6.94
N GLN A 61 6.36 -0.30 -5.67
CA GLN A 61 7.35 -0.86 -4.74
C GLN A 61 7.11 -2.33 -4.43
N ILE A 62 5.96 -2.90 -4.77
CA ILE A 62 5.68 -4.34 -4.69
C ILE A 62 5.44 -4.97 -6.08
N GLY A 63 5.97 -4.32 -7.13
CA GLY A 63 5.90 -4.81 -8.50
C GLY A 63 4.57 -4.57 -9.22
N VAL A 64 3.67 -3.75 -8.66
CA VAL A 64 2.35 -3.47 -9.24
C VAL A 64 2.31 -2.04 -9.78
N GLY A 65 2.37 -1.88 -11.10
CA GLY A 65 2.42 -0.58 -11.78
C GLY A 65 1.08 0.18 -11.83
N GLN A 66 0.37 0.30 -10.71
CA GLN A 66 -0.90 1.03 -10.59
C GLN A 66 -0.72 2.30 -9.75
N ARG A 67 -1.44 3.38 -10.09
CA ARG A 67 -1.45 4.65 -9.34
C ARG A 67 -2.24 4.54 -8.04
N VAL A 68 -1.71 3.79 -7.08
CA VAL A 68 -2.26 3.67 -5.73
C VAL A 68 -1.12 3.60 -4.72
N PHE A 69 -1.34 4.23 -3.57
CA PHE A 69 -0.45 4.17 -2.41
C PHE A 69 -1.28 4.06 -1.14
N VAL A 70 -0.68 3.49 -0.10
CA VAL A 70 -1.22 3.45 1.26
C VAL A 70 -0.29 4.19 2.19
N TYR A 71 -0.82 4.72 3.29
CA TYR A 71 -0.05 5.31 4.37
C TYR A 71 -0.83 5.15 5.68
N ASP A 72 -0.10 5.13 6.80
CA ASP A 72 -0.64 5.22 8.17
C ASP A 72 0.42 5.96 8.99
N CYS A 73 0.18 7.25 9.20
CA CYS A 73 1.07 8.12 9.93
C CYS A 73 0.25 9.09 10.79
N PRO A 74 0.61 9.30 12.06
CA PRO A 74 0.02 10.39 12.84
C PRO A 74 0.44 11.74 12.25
N ASP A 75 -0.45 12.71 12.28
CA ASP A 75 -0.15 14.11 12.02
C ASP A 75 0.36 14.84 13.29
N ASP A 76 0.57 16.15 13.18
CA ASP A 76 1.06 17.00 14.28
C ASP A 76 0.08 17.09 15.46
N GLU A 77 -1.18 16.67 15.27
CA GLU A 77 -2.23 16.61 16.30
C GLU A 77 -2.46 15.16 16.81
N ASP A 78 -1.57 14.23 16.45
CA ASP A 78 -1.64 12.80 16.78
C ASP A 78 -2.88 12.09 16.18
N VAL A 79 -3.45 12.67 15.12
CA VAL A 79 -4.54 12.09 14.34
C VAL A 79 -3.94 11.19 13.26
N ARG A 80 -4.34 9.91 13.25
CA ARG A 80 -3.95 8.95 12.22
C ARG A 80 -4.83 9.09 10.99
N HIS A 81 -4.19 9.14 9.82
CA HIS A 81 -4.82 9.23 8.51
C HIS A 81 -4.57 7.97 7.67
#